data_AF-A0A941XWL3-F1
#
_entry.id   AF-A0A941XWL3-F1
#
_cell.length_a   1.000
_cell.length_b   1.000
_cell.length_c   1.000
_cell.angle_alpha   90.00
_cell.angle_beta   90.00
_cell.angle_gamma   90.00
#
_symmetry.space_group_name_H-M   'P 1'
#
loop_
_entity.id
_entity.type
_entity.pdbx_description
1 polymer ?
#
loop_
_entity_poly.entity_id
_entity_poly.type
_entity_poly.pdbx_seq_one_letter_code
_entity_poly.pdbx_strand_id
1 'polypeptide(L)'
;MSVARQRDGVYALPEADFAREAAGPSDISMPIAVTELGDEIVWRPEADLWPHLHLDGPIGSGKTITAQNIAVAAARARWRVHILRQFDREYGEFLGWPNVEVATTPTEHSALLQRSVDLMYPIPAAPLLVVIDTIKGIVDGIGDSCRGPLRRIALDGRVHQAHLVLIADPTASDPVPEVTELLCPLTVIPPPLASSRRPRGDLMRWRPGQYSAGPLPR
;
A
#
# COMPACT_ATOMS: atom_id res chain seq x y z
N MET A 1 14.70 -18.54 12.26
CA MET A 1 15.11 -17.79 11.05
C MET A 1 14.99 -16.30 11.35
N SER A 2 15.93 -15.48 10.87
CA SER A 2 15.78 -14.02 11.00
C SER A 2 14.58 -13.56 10.18
N VAL A 3 13.79 -12.63 10.73
CA VAL A 3 12.62 -12.00 10.10
C VAL A 3 12.96 -11.41 8.72
N ALA A 4 14.21 -10.97 8.52
CA ALA A 4 14.71 -10.49 7.23
C ALA A 4 14.74 -11.57 6.13
N ARG A 5 15.02 -12.84 6.47
CA ARG A 5 15.06 -13.95 5.49
C ARG A 5 13.69 -14.45 5.05
N GLN A 6 12.61 -14.07 5.74
CA GLN A 6 11.24 -14.48 5.38
C GLN A 6 10.63 -13.61 4.27
N ARG A 7 11.30 -12.52 3.87
CA ARG A 7 10.74 -11.46 3.01
C ARG A 7 11.34 -11.43 1.60
N ASP A 8 12.35 -12.27 1.36
CA ASP A 8 12.92 -12.49 0.05
C ASP A 8 12.17 -13.64 -0.63
N GLY A 9 11.65 -13.40 -1.84
CA GLY A 9 10.99 -14.44 -2.62
C GLY A 9 9.60 -14.80 -2.10
N VAL A 10 8.71 -13.79 -2.00
CA VAL A 10 7.31 -14.00 -1.59
C VAL A 10 6.36 -13.93 -2.78
N TYR A 11 5.25 -14.65 -2.70
CA TYR A 11 4.15 -14.56 -3.63
C TYR A 11 3.13 -13.52 -3.18
N ALA A 12 2.63 -12.74 -4.14
CA ALA A 12 1.48 -11.87 -3.93
C ALA A 12 0.25 -12.72 -3.59
N LEU A 13 -0.58 -12.23 -2.66
CA LEU A 13 -1.89 -12.82 -2.42
C LEU A 13 -2.82 -12.55 -3.62
N PRO A 14 -3.49 -13.58 -4.17
CA PRO A 14 -4.25 -13.46 -5.40
C PRO A 14 -5.47 -12.53 -5.28
N GLU A 15 -5.98 -12.30 -4.07
CA GLU A 15 -7.06 -11.35 -3.76
C GLU A 15 -6.86 -10.78 -2.34
N ALA A 16 -7.35 -9.56 -2.09
CA ALA A 16 -7.52 -9.06 -0.72
C ALA A 16 -8.61 -9.91 -0.05
N ASP A 17 -8.33 -10.47 1.13
CA ASP A 17 -9.40 -11.11 1.91
C ASP A 17 -10.35 -10.04 2.45
N PHE A 18 -11.42 -9.82 1.70
CA PHE A 18 -12.46 -8.86 2.00
C PHE A 18 -13.40 -9.31 3.15
N ALA A 19 -13.23 -10.51 3.74
CA ALA A 19 -14.10 -11.04 4.79
C ALA A 19 -13.60 -10.80 6.22
N ARG A 20 -12.34 -10.39 6.41
CA ARG A 20 -11.75 -10.27 7.74
C ARG A 20 -12.02 -8.90 8.37
N GLU A 21 -12.76 -8.89 9.47
CA GLU A 21 -13.03 -7.70 10.28
C GLU A 21 -11.73 -7.24 10.97
N ALA A 22 -11.43 -5.94 10.93
CA ALA A 22 -10.25 -5.39 11.60
C ALA A 22 -10.35 -5.60 13.12
N ALA A 23 -9.27 -6.05 13.76
CA ALA A 23 -9.24 -6.35 15.20
C ALA A 23 -9.39 -5.10 16.10
N GLY A 24 -9.41 -3.90 15.51
CA GLY A 24 -9.65 -2.62 16.17
C GLY A 24 -9.55 -1.45 15.18
N PRO A 25 -9.91 -0.22 15.59
CA PRO A 25 -10.04 0.95 14.70
C PRO A 25 -8.71 1.49 14.12
N SER A 26 -7.58 0.82 14.35
CA SER A 26 -6.27 1.24 13.83
C SER A 26 -5.35 0.08 13.45
N ASP A 27 -5.77 -1.17 13.61
CA ASP A 27 -4.90 -2.33 13.35
C ASP A 27 -5.19 -2.92 11.97
N ILE A 28 -4.25 -2.73 11.05
CA ILE A 28 -4.30 -3.32 9.71
C ILE A 28 -3.67 -4.70 9.65
N SER A 29 -3.39 -5.37 10.78
CA SER A 29 -2.77 -6.70 10.85
C SER A 29 -3.39 -7.67 9.84
N MET A 30 -2.77 -7.73 8.66
CA MET A 30 -3.26 -8.47 7.51
C MET A 30 -2.09 -9.22 6.86
N PRO A 31 -2.34 -10.42 6.32
CA PRO A 31 -1.43 -11.04 5.38
C PRO A 31 -1.28 -10.13 4.16
N ILE A 32 -0.04 -9.81 3.79
CA ILE A 32 0.29 -9.01 2.60
C ILE A 32 0.95 -9.85 1.51
N ALA A 33 1.59 -10.95 1.88
CA ALA A 33 2.24 -11.87 0.97
C ALA A 33 2.34 -13.25 1.62
N VAL A 34 2.75 -14.25 0.84
CA VAL A 34 2.98 -15.62 1.31
C VAL A 34 4.35 -16.09 0.85
N THR A 35 5.11 -16.72 1.75
CA THR A 35 6.41 -17.32 1.41
C THR A 35 6.26 -18.53 0.48
N GLU A 36 7.36 -19.02 -0.08
CA GLU A 36 7.35 -20.27 -0.86
C GLU A 36 6.83 -21.49 -0.08
N LEU A 37 6.92 -21.48 1.24
CA LEU A 37 6.46 -22.56 2.12
C LEU A 37 4.97 -22.44 2.49
N GLY A 38 4.28 -21.38 2.06
CA GLY A 38 2.89 -21.13 2.42
C GLY A 38 2.68 -20.29 3.68
N ASP A 39 3.75 -19.87 4.36
CA ASP A 39 3.63 -19.00 5.54
C ASP A 39 3.21 -17.58 5.16
N GLU A 40 2.23 -17.03 5.89
CA GLU A 40 1.75 -15.65 5.71
C GLU A 40 2.77 -14.63 6.25
N ILE A 41 3.09 -13.63 5.44
CA ILE A 41 3.77 -12.42 5.87
C ILE A 41 2.71 -11.40 6.27
N VAL A 42 2.61 -11.13 7.58
CA VAL A 42 1.67 -10.16 8.14
C VAL A 42 2.40 -8.85 8.41
N TRP A 43 1.85 -7.73 7.92
CA TRP A 43 2.38 -6.40 8.19
C TRP A 43 1.64 -5.71 9.31
N ARG A 44 2.38 -5.21 10.32
CA ARG A 44 1.84 -4.49 11.47
C ARG A 44 2.60 -3.19 11.70
N PRO A 45 2.42 -2.15 10.88
CA PRO A 45 3.27 -0.97 10.90
C PRO A 45 3.28 -0.20 12.25
N GLU A 46 2.22 -0.32 13.06
CA GLU A 46 2.15 0.28 14.40
C GLU A 46 2.90 -0.54 15.47
N ALA A 47 3.00 -1.86 15.30
CA ALA A 47 3.62 -2.76 16.28
C ALA A 47 5.07 -3.11 15.90
N ASP A 48 5.35 -3.16 14.61
CA ASP A 48 6.63 -3.57 14.07
C ASP A 48 7.62 -2.41 13.93
N LEU A 49 8.91 -2.71 13.81
CA LEU A 49 9.97 -1.72 13.57
C LEU A 49 10.08 -1.26 12.09
N TRP A 50 9.21 -1.76 11.21
CA TRP A 50 9.24 -1.48 9.77
C TRP A 50 7.88 -0.88 9.32
N PRO A 51 7.68 0.42 9.55
CA PRO A 51 6.44 1.13 9.25
C PRO A 51 6.24 1.40 7.75
N HIS A 52 7.24 1.11 6.93
CA HIS A 52 7.25 1.42 5.50
C HIS A 52 7.75 0.21 4.70
N LEU A 53 7.23 0.07 3.49
CA LEU A 53 7.49 -1.06 2.60
C LEU A 53 8.03 -0.59 1.26
N HIS A 54 9.09 -1.26 0.81
CA HIS A 54 9.56 -1.19 -0.57
C HIS A 54 9.26 -2.53 -1.25
N LEU A 55 8.31 -2.52 -2.18
CA LEU A 55 7.91 -3.70 -2.95
C LEU A 55 8.80 -3.80 -4.18
N ASP A 56 9.65 -4.81 -4.21
CA ASP A 56 10.57 -5.08 -5.33
C ASP A 56 10.22 -6.39 -6.03
N GLY A 57 10.76 -6.60 -7.23
CA GLY A 57 10.58 -7.80 -8.04
C GLY A 57 10.36 -7.52 -9.51
N PRO A 58 10.37 -8.56 -10.37
CA PRO A 58 10.24 -8.40 -11.81
C PRO A 58 8.84 -7.91 -12.23
N ILE A 59 8.70 -7.49 -13.49
CA ILE A 59 7.39 -7.19 -14.08
C ILE A 59 6.50 -8.45 -14.00
N GLY A 60 5.24 -8.27 -13.59
CA GLY A 60 4.29 -9.38 -13.47
C GLY A 60 4.40 -10.19 -12.18
N SER A 61 5.24 -9.79 -11.22
CA SER A 61 5.34 -10.51 -9.94
C SER A 61 4.16 -10.29 -8.99
N GLY A 62 3.36 -9.25 -9.20
CA GLY A 62 2.21 -8.95 -8.34
C GLY A 62 2.47 -7.83 -7.31
N LYS A 63 3.51 -7.01 -7.48
CA LYS A 63 3.77 -5.82 -6.63
C LYS A 63 2.55 -4.90 -6.50
N THR A 64 1.96 -4.49 -7.62
CA THR A 64 0.77 -3.64 -7.66
C THR A 64 -0.42 -4.29 -6.95
N ILE A 65 -0.66 -5.59 -7.15
CA ILE A 65 -1.73 -6.32 -6.43
C ILE A 65 -1.47 -6.34 -4.93
N THR A 66 -0.23 -6.54 -4.52
CA THR A 66 0.17 -6.50 -3.10
C THR A 66 -0.13 -5.12 -2.48
N ALA A 67 0.22 -4.03 -3.17
CA ALA A 67 -0.09 -2.68 -2.71
C ALA A 67 -1.59 -2.36 -2.70
N GLN A 68 -2.35 -2.85 -3.69
CA GLN A 68 -3.81 -2.74 -3.69
C GLN A 68 -4.43 -3.44 -2.48
N ASN A 69 -3.97 -4.66 -2.15
CA ASN A 69 -4.45 -5.39 -0.99
C ASN A 69 -4.19 -4.62 0.31
N ILE A 70 -3.00 -4.04 0.44
CA ILE A 70 -2.64 -3.17 1.58
C ILE A 70 -3.57 -1.95 1.64
N ALA A 71 -3.80 -1.28 0.51
CA ALA A 71 -4.68 -0.10 0.42
C ALA A 71 -6.13 -0.44 0.80
N VAL A 72 -6.64 -1.60 0.38
CA VAL A 72 -7.97 -2.11 0.76
C VAL A 72 -8.08 -2.25 2.27
N ALA A 73 -7.12 -2.90 2.92
CA ALA A 73 -7.20 -3.11 4.36
C ALA A 73 -7.06 -1.82 5.15
N ALA A 74 -6.14 -0.93 4.77
CA ALA A 74 -6.01 0.38 5.38
C ALA A 74 -7.32 1.17 5.26
N ALA A 75 -7.92 1.20 4.07
CA ALA A 75 -9.19 1.89 3.86
C ALA A 75 -10.33 1.31 4.73
N ARG A 76 -10.36 -0.02 4.91
CA ARG A 76 -11.35 -0.68 5.77
C ARG A 76 -11.13 -0.45 7.26
N ALA A 77 -9.88 -0.36 7.68
CA ALA A 77 -9.48 0.07 9.01
C ALA A 77 -9.70 1.59 9.23
N ARG A 78 -10.36 2.28 8.29
CA ARG A 78 -10.67 3.72 8.33
C ARG A 78 -9.45 4.63 8.33
N TRP A 79 -8.30 4.12 7.89
CA TRP A 79 -7.14 4.95 7.63
C TRP A 79 -7.41 5.87 6.45
N ARG A 80 -6.74 7.03 6.41
CA ARG A 80 -6.66 7.79 5.16
C ARG A 80 -5.73 7.05 4.21
N VAL A 81 -6.08 6.99 2.94
CA VAL A 81 -5.27 6.32 1.92
C VAL A 81 -5.04 7.25 0.76
N HIS A 82 -3.79 7.58 0.48
CA HIS A 82 -3.39 8.38 -0.67
C HIS A 82 -2.65 7.47 -1.66
N ILE A 83 -3.09 7.45 -2.91
CA ILE A 83 -2.54 6.58 -3.95
C ILE A 83 -2.02 7.46 -5.08
N LEU A 84 -0.73 7.37 -5.35
CA LEU A 84 -0.07 8.01 -6.49
C LEU A 84 0.21 6.89 -7.50
N ARG A 85 -0.58 6.83 -8.59
CA ARG A 85 -0.53 5.70 -9.54
C ARG A 85 0.16 6.09 -10.83
N GLN A 86 0.88 5.15 -11.43
CA GLN A 86 1.45 5.35 -12.77
C GLN A 86 0.40 5.31 -13.88
N PHE A 87 -0.60 4.41 -13.77
CA PHE A 87 -1.59 4.18 -14.82
C PHE A 87 -3.03 4.21 -14.29
N ASP A 88 -3.94 4.77 -15.10
CA ASP A 88 -5.34 4.97 -14.73
C ASP A 88 -6.09 3.70 -14.32
N ARG A 89 -5.76 2.57 -14.94
CA ARG A 89 -6.56 1.34 -14.80
C ARG A 89 -6.30 0.59 -13.49
N GLU A 90 -5.14 0.77 -12.87
CA GLU A 90 -4.68 -0.12 -11.78
C GLU A 90 -5.33 0.23 -10.44
N TYR A 91 -5.77 1.46 -10.24
CA TYR A 91 -6.40 1.88 -8.97
C TYR A 91 -7.79 2.49 -9.17
N GLY A 92 -8.40 2.26 -10.33
CA GLY A 92 -9.72 2.83 -10.67
C GLY A 92 -10.82 2.43 -9.68
N GLU A 93 -10.71 1.27 -9.04
CA GLU A 93 -11.70 0.76 -8.08
C GLU A 93 -11.76 1.55 -6.77
N PHE A 94 -10.69 2.26 -6.42
CA PHE A 94 -10.63 3.11 -5.23
C PHE A 94 -11.32 4.47 -5.42
N LEU A 95 -11.62 4.85 -6.66
CA LEU A 95 -12.29 6.12 -6.95
C LEU A 95 -13.67 6.16 -6.29
N GLY A 96 -13.89 7.17 -5.45
CA GLY A 96 -15.15 7.37 -4.72
C GLY A 96 -15.24 6.65 -3.37
N TRP A 97 -14.18 5.97 -2.92
CA TRP A 97 -14.09 5.50 -1.54
C TRP A 97 -13.93 6.71 -0.59
N PRO A 98 -14.59 6.72 0.58
CA PRO A 98 -14.75 7.93 1.40
C PRO A 98 -13.45 8.44 2.04
N ASN A 99 -12.44 7.58 2.16
CA ASN A 99 -11.16 7.84 2.82
C ASN A 99 -9.97 7.58 1.89
N VAL A 100 -10.21 7.51 0.57
CA VAL A 100 -9.17 7.27 -0.43
C VAL A 100 -9.11 8.43 -1.42
N GLU A 101 -7.91 8.96 -1.63
CA GLU A 101 -7.61 9.94 -2.67
C GLU A 101 -6.61 9.32 -3.66
N VAL A 102 -6.87 9.48 -4.96
CA VAL A 102 -6.06 8.91 -6.04
C VAL A 102 -5.56 10.04 -6.94
N ALA A 103 -4.25 10.11 -7.14
CA ALA A 103 -3.57 11.03 -8.03
C ALA A 103 -2.95 10.25 -9.21
N THR A 104 -2.97 10.84 -10.40
CA THR A 104 -2.50 10.20 -11.65
C THR A 104 -1.49 11.07 -12.39
N THR A 105 -1.67 12.38 -12.36
CA THR A 105 -0.78 13.32 -13.05
C THR A 105 0.36 13.77 -12.13
N PRO A 106 1.50 14.23 -12.70
CA PRO A 106 2.59 14.80 -11.91
C PRO A 106 2.12 15.90 -10.94
N THR A 107 1.29 16.84 -11.39
CA THR A 107 0.76 17.90 -10.52
C THR A 107 -0.09 17.36 -9.38
N GLU A 108 -0.95 16.38 -9.64
CA GLU A 108 -1.75 15.71 -8.60
C GLU A 108 -0.86 14.94 -7.61
N HIS A 109 0.18 14.26 -8.10
CA HIS A 109 1.15 13.56 -7.26
C HIS A 109 1.81 14.50 -6.27
N SER A 110 2.30 15.65 -6.73
CA SER A 110 2.85 16.70 -5.84
C SER A 110 1.85 17.18 -4.81
N ALA A 111 0.65 17.56 -5.26
CA ALA A 111 -0.37 18.12 -4.38
C ALA A 111 -0.80 17.11 -3.31
N LEU A 112 -1.00 15.85 -3.71
CA LEU A 112 -1.43 14.79 -2.79
C LEU A 112 -0.32 14.40 -1.82
N LEU A 113 0.93 14.36 -2.28
CA LEU A 113 2.09 14.08 -1.42
C LEU A 113 2.33 15.21 -0.40
N GLN A 114 2.21 16.47 -0.81
CA GLN A 114 2.28 17.60 0.12
C GLN A 114 1.15 17.52 1.15
N ARG A 115 -0.08 17.21 0.71
CA ARG A 115 -1.21 16.98 1.62
C ARG A 115 -0.95 15.82 2.59
N SER A 116 -0.31 14.74 2.15
CA SER A 116 0.09 13.64 3.02
C SER A 116 0.98 14.14 4.17
N VAL A 117 1.95 15.01 3.88
CA VAL A 117 2.81 15.62 4.89
C VAL A 117 2.01 16.54 5.81
N ASP A 118 1.12 17.36 5.26
CA ASP A 118 0.30 18.26 6.06
C ASP A 118 -0.59 17.46 7.03
N LEU A 119 -1.11 16.30 6.62
CA LEU A 119 -1.93 15.42 7.48
C LEU A 119 -1.14 14.74 8.60
N MET A 120 0.19 14.76 8.59
CA MET A 120 1.01 14.31 9.71
C MET A 120 0.96 15.29 10.89
N TYR A 121 0.50 16.54 10.68
CA TYR A 121 0.54 17.62 11.68
C TYR A 121 -0.76 18.47 11.70
N PRO A 122 -1.36 18.76 12.88
CA PRO A 122 -1.09 18.27 14.23
C PRO A 122 -1.52 16.81 14.40
N ILE A 123 -1.55 16.27 15.64
CA ILE A 123 -1.84 14.84 15.95
C ILE A 123 -2.89 14.25 14.98
N PRO A 124 -2.56 13.17 14.25
CA PRO A 124 -3.43 12.63 13.22
C PRO A 124 -4.75 12.13 13.82
N ALA A 125 -5.87 12.51 13.23
CA ALA A 125 -7.18 11.98 13.62
C ALA A 125 -7.39 10.51 13.20
N ALA A 126 -6.56 10.01 12.27
CA ALA A 126 -6.53 8.64 11.79
C ALA A 126 -5.17 8.39 11.12
N PRO A 127 -4.63 7.16 11.16
CA PRO A 127 -3.42 6.82 10.43
C PRO A 127 -3.56 7.09 8.92
N LEU A 128 -2.43 7.31 8.27
CA LEU A 128 -2.32 7.58 6.84
C LEU A 128 -1.50 6.47 6.17
N LEU A 129 -1.99 5.96 5.05
CA LEU A 129 -1.22 5.15 4.11
C LEU A 129 -0.98 5.96 2.85
N VAL A 130 0.27 6.01 2.41
CA VAL A 130 0.67 6.57 1.11
C VAL A 130 1.21 5.44 0.25
N VAL A 131 0.53 5.14 -0.85
CA VAL A 131 0.96 4.16 -1.85
C VAL A 131 1.50 4.90 -3.07
N ILE A 132 2.69 4.52 -3.52
CA ILE A 132 3.32 5.06 -4.71
C ILE A 132 3.62 3.93 -5.67
N ASP A 133 2.84 3.84 -6.74
CA ASP A 133 3.03 2.87 -7.81
C ASP A 133 4.01 3.42 -8.85
N THR A 134 5.30 3.13 -8.60
CA THR A 134 6.50 3.60 -9.31
C THR A 134 6.78 5.10 -9.16
N ILE A 135 8.01 5.41 -8.75
CA ILE A 135 8.46 6.80 -8.52
C ILE A 135 8.88 7.48 -9.82
N LYS A 136 9.20 6.72 -10.87
CA LYS A 136 9.76 7.26 -12.12
C LYS A 136 8.87 8.37 -12.70
N GLY A 137 7.56 8.15 -12.80
CA GLY A 137 6.62 9.17 -13.27
C GLY A 137 6.46 10.38 -12.33
N ILE A 138 6.78 10.24 -11.04
CA ILE A 138 6.69 11.29 -10.02
C ILE A 138 7.95 12.16 -10.04
N VAL A 139 9.14 11.56 -10.10
CA VAL A 139 10.41 12.30 -10.10
C VAL A 139 10.69 12.91 -11.46
N ASP A 140 10.41 12.18 -12.56
CA ASP A 140 10.65 12.69 -13.92
C ASP A 140 9.68 13.83 -14.29
N GLY A 141 8.48 13.86 -13.71
CA GLY A 141 7.45 14.85 -14.03
C GLY A 141 7.51 16.15 -13.22
N ILE A 142 8.22 16.17 -12.08
CA ILE A 142 8.09 17.24 -11.07
C ILE A 142 9.43 17.61 -10.39
N GLY A 143 10.50 16.83 -10.64
CA GLY A 143 11.83 17.10 -10.09
C GLY A 143 11.91 16.99 -8.56
N ASP A 144 12.82 17.76 -7.96
CA ASP A 144 13.18 17.65 -6.53
C ASP A 144 12.07 18.03 -5.54
N SER A 145 10.98 18.62 -6.02
CA SER A 145 9.87 19.09 -5.17
C SER A 145 9.15 17.95 -4.42
N CYS A 146 9.15 16.72 -4.96
CA CYS A 146 8.59 15.54 -4.29
C CYS A 146 9.56 14.88 -3.30
N ARG A 147 10.88 15.13 -3.40
CA ARG A 147 11.88 14.47 -2.55
C ARG A 147 11.72 14.83 -1.07
N GLY A 148 11.55 16.12 -0.79
CA GLY A 148 11.38 16.63 0.58
C GLY A 148 10.20 15.98 1.30
N PRO A 149 8.99 16.02 0.73
CA PRO A 149 7.82 15.34 1.27
C PRO A 149 8.00 13.82 1.44
N LEU A 150 8.55 13.11 0.44
CA LEU A 150 8.82 11.67 0.54
C LEU A 150 9.73 11.34 1.71
N ARG A 151 10.86 12.05 1.81
CA ARG A 151 11.84 11.86 2.88
C ARG A 151 11.23 12.14 4.25
N ARG A 152 10.34 13.13 4.35
CA ARG A 152 9.66 13.44 5.60
C ARG A 152 8.72 12.33 6.05
N ILE A 153 7.94 11.77 5.12
CA ILE A 153 7.09 10.62 5.43
C ILE A 153 7.96 9.42 5.85
N ALA A 154 9.05 9.14 5.14
CA ALA A 154 9.90 8.00 5.46
C ALA A 154 10.66 8.10 6.80
N LEU A 155 11.01 9.32 7.23
CA LEU A 155 11.73 9.55 8.49
C LEU A 155 10.78 9.71 9.69
N ASP A 156 9.77 10.56 9.53
CA ASP A 156 8.90 10.96 10.65
C ASP A 156 7.61 10.13 10.69
N GLY A 157 7.26 9.42 9.61
CA GLY A 157 5.97 8.78 9.40
C GLY A 157 5.53 7.87 10.54
N ARG A 158 6.46 7.08 11.11
CA ARG A 158 6.16 6.22 12.26
C ARG A 158 5.61 6.98 13.46
N VAL A 159 6.19 8.13 13.78
CA VAL A 159 5.78 8.96 14.93
C VAL A 159 4.40 9.58 14.68
N HIS A 160 4.06 9.79 13.41
CA HIS A 160 2.82 10.43 12.96
C HIS A 160 1.81 9.44 12.36
N GLN A 161 2.00 8.13 12.56
CA GLN A 161 1.14 7.07 12.00
C GLN A 161 0.89 7.22 10.49
N ALA A 162 1.90 7.68 9.75
CA ALA A 162 1.90 7.81 8.31
C ALA A 162 2.86 6.79 7.72
N HIS A 163 2.35 5.92 6.85
CA HIS A 163 3.05 4.73 6.37
C HIS A 163 3.21 4.79 4.85
N LEU A 164 4.41 4.49 4.36
CA LEU A 164 4.74 4.54 2.95
C LEU A 164 4.86 3.13 2.37
N VAL A 165 4.18 2.88 1.25
CA VAL A 165 4.37 1.71 0.40
C VAL A 165 4.86 2.19 -0.96
N LEU A 166 6.06 1.77 -1.32
CA LEU A 166 6.75 2.19 -2.52
C LEU A 166 6.97 1.01 -3.44
N ILE A 167 6.53 1.11 -4.69
CA ILE A 167 6.72 0.06 -5.68
C ILE A 167 7.94 0.39 -6.56
N ALA A 168 8.87 -0.56 -6.65
CA ALA A 168 10.03 -0.46 -7.53
C ALA A 168 9.63 -0.53 -9.02
N ASP A 169 10.28 0.28 -9.85
CA ASP A 169 10.29 0.08 -11.31
C ASP A 169 11.54 -0.75 -11.66
N PRO A 170 11.41 -2.05 -11.98
CA PRO A 170 12.56 -2.90 -12.29
C PRO A 170 13.26 -2.53 -13.60
N THR A 171 12.70 -1.60 -14.39
CA THR A 171 13.28 -1.13 -15.67
C THR A 171 14.10 0.14 -15.53
N ALA A 172 14.15 0.73 -14.33
CA ALA A 172 14.79 2.01 -14.09
C ALA A 172 15.69 1.96 -12.85
N SER A 173 16.71 2.81 -12.83
CA SER A 173 17.47 3.07 -11.60
C SER A 173 16.58 3.73 -10.56
N ASP A 174 16.81 3.44 -9.29
CA ASP A 174 16.11 4.07 -8.18
C ASP A 174 16.34 5.59 -8.19
N PRO A 175 15.27 6.41 -8.36
CA PRO A 175 15.41 7.85 -8.40
C PRO A 175 15.57 8.50 -7.01
N VAL A 176 15.24 7.80 -5.91
CA VAL A 176 15.26 8.32 -4.53
C VAL A 176 15.89 7.32 -3.56
N PRO A 177 17.15 6.88 -3.78
CA PRO A 177 17.80 5.89 -2.92
C PRO A 177 17.83 6.30 -1.45
N GLU A 178 17.95 7.59 -1.15
CA GLU A 178 17.91 8.13 0.21
C GLU A 178 16.58 7.90 0.95
N VAL A 179 15.50 7.63 0.22
CA VAL A 179 14.20 7.24 0.75
C VAL A 179 14.10 5.72 0.77
N THR A 180 14.38 5.06 -0.36
CA THR A 180 14.23 3.60 -0.51
C THR A 180 15.04 2.81 0.52
N GLU A 181 16.24 3.28 0.89
CA GLU A 181 17.08 2.65 1.92
C GLU A 181 16.47 2.68 3.34
N LEU A 182 15.49 3.56 3.59
CA LEU A 182 14.77 3.64 4.86
C LEU A 182 13.57 2.67 4.94
N LEU A 183 13.18 2.07 3.82
CA LEU A 183 12.01 1.20 3.72
C LEU A 183 12.40 -0.26 3.94
N CYS A 184 11.49 -1.05 4.49
CA CYS A 184 11.69 -2.47 4.56
C CYS A 184 11.45 -3.11 3.18
N PRO A 185 12.44 -3.81 2.60
CA PRO A 185 12.24 -4.50 1.34
C PRO A 185 11.32 -5.71 1.50
N LEU A 186 10.48 -5.94 0.49
CA LEU A 186 9.69 -7.15 0.29
C LEU A 186 9.79 -7.54 -1.19
N THR A 187 10.50 -8.63 -1.46
CA THR A 187 10.79 -9.08 -2.83
C THR A 187 9.69 -10.01 -3.31
N VAL A 188 8.79 -9.50 -4.15
CA VAL A 188 7.67 -10.25 -4.71
C VAL A 188 8.11 -10.98 -5.98
N ILE A 189 7.94 -12.29 -6.03
CA ILE A 189 8.30 -13.15 -7.17
C ILE A 189 7.07 -13.58 -7.98
N PRO A 190 7.24 -13.87 -9.29
CA PRO A 190 6.14 -14.33 -10.13
C PRO A 190 5.44 -15.56 -9.56
N PRO A 191 4.10 -15.61 -9.62
CA PRO A 191 3.37 -16.78 -9.18
C PRO A 191 3.78 -18.01 -10.02
N PRO A 192 3.75 -19.22 -9.44
CA PRO A 192 4.01 -20.44 -10.20
C PRO A 192 3.04 -20.53 -11.38
N LEU A 193 3.54 -20.89 -12.58
CA LEU A 193 2.81 -20.90 -13.86
C LEU A 193 1.38 -21.50 -13.82
N ALA A 194 1.13 -22.42 -12.89
CA ALA A 194 -0.16 -23.10 -12.68
C ALA A 194 -1.26 -22.25 -11.99
N SER A 195 -0.94 -21.08 -11.43
CA SER A 195 -1.88 -20.24 -10.64
C SER A 195 -2.38 -18.99 -11.39
N SER A 196 -2.10 -18.88 -12.69
CA SER A 196 -2.40 -17.75 -13.56
C SER A 196 -3.88 -17.58 -13.97
N ARG A 197 -4.84 -17.98 -13.11
CA ARG A 197 -6.24 -17.59 -13.30
C ARG A 197 -6.48 -16.26 -12.62
N ARG A 198 -6.55 -15.17 -13.40
CA ARG A 198 -7.17 -13.93 -12.94
C ARG A 198 -8.66 -14.18 -12.68
N PRO A 199 -9.19 -13.94 -11.48
CA PRO A 199 -10.61 -13.74 -11.30
C PRO A 199 -10.96 -12.40 -11.95
N ARG A 200 -11.72 -12.44 -13.04
CA ARG A 200 -12.36 -11.26 -13.63
C ARG A 200 -13.72 -11.09 -12.95
N GLY A 201 -13.97 -9.90 -12.43
CA GLY A 201 -15.30 -9.28 -12.57
C GLY A 201 -16.25 -9.27 -11.36
N ASP A 202 -15.93 -9.86 -10.22
CA ASP A 202 -16.89 -9.96 -9.10
C ASP A 202 -16.57 -9.02 -7.91
N LEU A 203 -15.81 -7.95 -8.14
CA LEU A 203 -15.64 -6.84 -7.18
C LEU A 203 -16.88 -5.92 -7.16
N MET A 204 -18.04 -6.51 -6.88
CA MET A 204 -19.27 -5.75 -6.64
C MET A 204 -19.31 -5.25 -5.19
N ARG A 205 -19.10 -3.93 -5.06
CA ARG A 205 -19.73 -3.04 -4.06
C ARG A 205 -19.48 -3.37 -2.60
N TRP A 206 -18.26 -3.13 -2.11
CA TRP A 206 -18.17 -2.60 -0.74
C TRP A 206 -18.50 -1.11 -0.78
N ARG A 207 -19.70 -0.72 -0.36
CA ARG A 207 -20.04 0.66 -0.02
C ARG A 207 -20.24 0.76 1.49
N PRO A 208 -19.57 1.69 2.20
CA PRO A 208 -19.85 1.91 3.61
C PRO A 208 -21.34 2.27 3.77
N GLY A 209 -22.08 1.44 4.52
CA GLY A 209 -23.52 1.61 4.77
C GLY A 209 -24.44 0.51 4.25
N GLN A 210 -23.95 -0.49 3.50
CA GLN A 210 -24.82 -1.58 2.97
C GLN A 210 -25.03 -2.79 3.89
N TYR A 211 -24.28 -2.89 4.99
CA TYR A 211 -24.55 -3.87 6.05
C TYR A 211 -25.00 -3.12 7.30
N SER A 212 -26.27 -2.71 7.30
CA SER A 212 -26.96 -2.48 8.57
C SER A 212 -27.12 -3.84 9.23
N ALA A 213 -26.64 -3.99 10.46
CA ALA A 213 -26.85 -5.18 11.27
C ALA A 213 -28.33 -5.58 11.21
N GLY A 214 -28.61 -6.73 10.60
CA GLY A 214 -29.92 -7.37 10.75
C GLY A 214 -30.16 -7.64 12.23
N PRO A 215 -31.41 -7.54 12.71
CA PRO A 215 -31.70 -7.74 14.12
C PRO A 215 -31.31 -9.17 14.52
N LEU A 216 -30.53 -9.29 15.60
CA LEU A 216 -30.19 -10.57 16.22
C LEU A 216 -31.48 -11.33 16.56
N PRO A 217 -31.60 -12.62 16.20
CA PRO A 217 -32.74 -13.42 16.63
C PRO A 217 -32.70 -13.56 18.15
N ARG A 218 -33.87 -13.36 18.77
CA ARG A 218 -34.12 -13.57 20.19
C ARG A 218 -34.11 -15.05 20.55
#